data_AF-D3IFN8-F1
#
_entry.id   AF-D3IFN8-F1
#
_cell.length_a   1.000
_cell.length_b   1.000
_cell.length_c   1.000
_cell.angle_alpha   90.00
_cell.angle_beta   90.00
_cell.angle_gamma   90.00
#
_symmetry.space_group_name_H-M   'P 1'
#
loop_
_entity.id
_entity.type
_entity.pdbx_description
1 polymer ?
#
loop_
_entity_poly.entity_id
_entity_poly.type
_entity_poly.pdbx_seq_one_letter_code
_entity_poly.pdbx_strand_id
1 'polypeptide(L)'
;MEKFEQLFVDYYNGVTAILEGERPAGFLSKMPFMYEKLLEEAIMEYDKITDTERWLKKEIISLTDSNITIFRNKSIVFNRYYIHTLWRFDLICDYLNRKNIDDLNVGEQLNATLEFYAANNQLDRIMRIIAELLSFIRKNETSELIYKKIMDSYYKLHVEDKTILLELEVYKKYCEP
;
A
#
# COMPACT_ATOMS: atom_id res chain seq x y z
N MET A 1 18.11 -16.48 6.85
CA MET A 1 18.54 -15.07 6.88
C MET A 1 19.26 -14.67 5.60
N GLU A 2 20.39 -15.29 5.23
CA GLU A 2 21.18 -14.90 4.03
C GLU A 2 20.39 -14.82 2.70
N LYS A 3 19.42 -15.71 2.46
CA LYS A 3 18.60 -15.67 1.22
C LYS A 3 17.65 -14.48 1.14
N PHE A 4 17.11 -14.02 2.27
CA PHE A 4 16.16 -12.90 2.29
C PHE A 4 16.88 -11.56 2.14
N GLU A 5 18.02 -11.42 2.80
CA GLU A 5 18.86 -10.22 2.69
C GLU A 5 19.38 -10.04 1.26
N GLN A 6 19.77 -11.13 0.59
CA GLN A 6 20.17 -11.07 -0.82
C GLN A 6 19.00 -10.68 -1.74
N LEU A 7 17.79 -11.22 -1.52
CA LEU A 7 16.59 -10.81 -2.27
C LEU A 7 16.30 -9.32 -2.11
N PHE A 8 16.50 -8.77 -0.92
CA PHE A 8 16.35 -7.33 -0.67
C PHE A 8 17.38 -6.49 -1.42
N VAL A 9 18.66 -6.89 -1.40
CA VAL A 9 19.71 -6.21 -2.15
C VAL A 9 19.41 -6.24 -3.65
N ASP A 10 18.98 -7.39 -4.17
CA ASP A 10 18.60 -7.54 -5.57
C ASP A 10 17.40 -6.64 -5.94
N TYR A 11 16.40 -6.53 -5.06
CA TYR A 11 15.28 -5.61 -5.25
C TYR A 11 15.73 -4.14 -5.27
N TYR A 12 16.47 -3.71 -4.24
CA TYR A 12 16.92 -2.33 -4.12
C TYR A 12 17.74 -1.91 -5.34
N ASN A 13 18.72 -2.73 -5.72
CA ASN A 13 19.56 -2.47 -6.89
C ASN A 13 18.73 -2.42 -8.18
N GLY A 14 17.75 -3.33 -8.33
CA GLY A 14 16.89 -3.36 -9.51
C GLY A 14 15.98 -2.13 -9.63
N VAL A 15 15.37 -1.69 -8.51
CA VAL A 15 14.55 -0.47 -8.50
C VAL A 15 15.40 0.77 -8.71
N THR A 16 16.56 0.89 -8.04
CA THR A 16 17.48 2.01 -8.25
C THR A 16 17.92 2.09 -9.71
N ALA A 17 18.32 0.98 -10.32
CA ALA A 17 18.70 0.93 -11.73
C ALA A 17 17.56 1.39 -12.65
N ILE A 18 16.30 0.97 -12.41
CA ILE A 18 15.15 1.45 -13.18
C ILE A 18 14.95 2.96 -13.02
N LEU A 19 15.06 3.48 -11.80
CA LEU A 19 14.92 4.92 -11.53
C LEU A 19 16.04 5.74 -12.18
N GLU A 20 17.21 5.15 -12.37
CA GLU A 20 18.35 5.73 -13.10
C GLU A 20 18.23 5.57 -14.62
N GLY A 21 17.15 4.95 -15.11
CA GLY A 21 16.87 4.77 -16.54
C GLY A 21 17.46 3.50 -17.15
N GLU A 22 18.02 2.61 -16.34
CA GLU A 22 18.56 1.33 -16.76
C GLU A 22 17.47 0.25 -16.88
N ARG A 23 17.82 -0.85 -17.56
CA ARG A 23 16.98 -2.06 -17.65
C ARG A 23 17.74 -3.25 -17.11
N PRO A 24 17.74 -3.48 -15.79
CA PRO A 24 18.48 -4.56 -15.19
C PRO A 24 17.99 -5.93 -15.71
N ALA A 25 18.89 -6.66 -16.37
CA ALA A 25 18.56 -7.90 -17.05
C ALA A 25 17.99 -8.93 -16.06
N GLY A 26 16.80 -9.48 -16.39
CA GLY A 26 16.13 -10.48 -15.59
C GLY A 26 15.54 -9.98 -14.26
N PHE A 27 15.61 -8.68 -13.95
CA PHE A 27 15.01 -8.12 -12.73
C PHE A 27 13.48 -8.20 -12.77
N LEU A 28 12.87 -7.71 -13.86
CA LEU A 28 11.42 -7.72 -14.03
C LEU A 28 10.82 -9.14 -13.95
N SER A 29 11.51 -10.14 -14.51
CA SER A 29 11.09 -11.55 -14.42
C SER A 29 11.19 -12.15 -13.02
N LYS A 30 12.04 -11.58 -12.15
CA LYS A 30 12.20 -12.04 -10.76
C LYS A 30 11.26 -11.33 -9.79
N MET A 31 10.65 -10.20 -10.18
CA MET A 31 9.77 -9.43 -9.29
C MET A 31 8.61 -10.25 -8.70
N PRO A 32 7.90 -11.11 -9.45
CA PRO A 32 6.82 -11.91 -8.86
C PRO A 32 7.32 -12.82 -7.73
N PHE A 33 8.47 -13.48 -7.94
CA PHE A 33 9.08 -14.33 -6.92
C PHE A 33 9.57 -13.54 -5.70
N MET A 34 10.16 -12.35 -5.92
CA MET A 34 10.57 -11.46 -4.83
C MET A 34 9.36 -11.00 -4.01
N TYR A 35 8.26 -10.65 -4.68
CA TYR A 35 7.00 -10.26 -4.05
C TYR A 35 6.44 -11.40 -3.19
N GLU A 36 6.33 -12.61 -3.73
CA GLU A 36 5.84 -13.78 -2.97
C GLU A 36 6.66 -14.04 -1.70
N LYS A 37 8.00 -14.00 -1.81
CA LYS A 37 8.88 -14.19 -0.66
C LYS A 37 8.72 -13.09 0.39
N LEU A 38 8.55 -11.84 -0.06
CA LEU A 38 8.29 -10.73 0.84
C LEU A 38 6.93 -10.87 1.52
N LEU A 39 5.91 -11.31 0.79
CA LEU A 39 4.57 -11.51 1.31
C LEU A 39 4.52 -12.60 2.38
N GLU A 40 5.23 -13.71 2.19
CA GLU A 40 5.36 -14.75 3.23
C GLU A 40 5.92 -14.17 4.54
N GLU A 41 7.01 -13.41 4.46
CA GLU A 41 7.67 -12.81 5.63
C GLU A 41 6.81 -11.70 6.26
N ALA A 42 6.18 -10.85 5.43
CA ALA A 42 5.29 -9.80 5.90
C ALA A 42 4.08 -10.38 6.65
N ILE A 43 3.46 -11.45 6.13
CA ILE A 43 2.33 -12.12 6.80
C ILE A 43 2.76 -12.71 8.14
N MET A 44 3.90 -13.41 8.21
CA MET A 44 4.41 -13.96 9.47
C MET A 44 4.60 -12.89 10.55
N GLU A 45 4.96 -11.69 10.11
CA GLU A 45 5.13 -10.54 10.95
C GLU A 45 3.81 -9.86 11.35
N TYR A 46 2.87 -9.71 10.40
CA TYR A 46 1.55 -9.14 10.65
C TYR A 46 0.68 -10.02 11.54
N ASP A 47 0.85 -11.35 11.49
CA ASP A 47 0.17 -12.29 12.38
C ASP A 47 0.45 -12.05 13.87
N LYS A 48 1.50 -11.29 14.19
CA LYS A 48 1.85 -10.91 15.56
C LYS A 48 1.14 -9.64 16.03
N ILE A 49 0.40 -8.96 15.14
CA ILE A 49 -0.28 -7.70 15.43
C ILE A 49 -1.59 -8.00 16.14
N THR A 50 -1.73 -7.47 17.36
CA THR A 50 -2.91 -7.71 18.21
C THR A 50 -4.05 -6.74 17.95
N ASP A 51 -3.76 -5.59 17.34
CA ASP A 51 -4.73 -4.52 17.05
C ASP A 51 -4.51 -4.02 15.63
N THR A 52 -5.15 -4.71 14.68
CA THR A 52 -5.01 -4.46 13.23
C THR A 52 -5.44 -3.05 12.86
N GLU A 53 -6.52 -2.53 13.43
CA GLU A 53 -7.01 -1.19 13.09
C GLU A 53 -6.02 -0.11 13.55
N ARG A 54 -5.55 -0.17 14.81
CA ARG A 54 -4.57 0.80 15.31
C ARG A 54 -3.25 0.72 14.55
N TRP A 55 -2.83 -0.49 14.18
CA TRP A 55 -1.65 -0.68 13.34
C TRP A 55 -1.85 -0.02 11.98
N LEU A 56 -2.93 -0.34 11.25
CA LEU A 56 -3.18 0.21 9.93
C LEU A 56 -3.29 1.74 9.95
N LYS A 57 -3.88 2.33 11.00
CA LYS A 57 -3.89 3.79 11.21
C LYS A 57 -2.47 4.36 11.21
N LYS A 58 -1.54 3.74 11.93
CA LYS A 58 -0.13 4.18 11.94
C LYS A 58 0.53 3.98 10.58
N GLU A 59 0.24 2.87 9.91
CA GLU A 59 0.77 2.61 8.58
C GLU A 59 0.34 3.72 7.60
N ILE A 60 -0.94 4.10 7.60
CA ILE A 60 -1.49 5.18 6.77
C ILE A 60 -0.86 6.53 7.15
N ILE A 61 -0.84 6.92 8.43
CA ILE A 61 -0.30 8.23 8.86
C ILE A 61 1.16 8.39 8.46
N SER A 62 1.94 7.30 8.46
CA SER A 62 3.36 7.33 8.06
C SER A 62 3.62 7.75 6.61
N LEU A 63 2.59 7.72 5.75
CA LEU A 63 2.68 8.26 4.39
C LEU A 63 2.86 9.79 4.39
N THR A 64 2.45 10.46 5.45
CA THR A 64 2.49 11.93 5.60
C THR A 64 3.43 12.40 6.71
N ASP A 65 3.74 11.53 7.68
CA ASP A 65 4.61 11.85 8.81
C ASP A 65 5.73 10.80 8.96
N SER A 66 6.95 11.20 8.61
CA SER A 66 8.15 10.37 8.70
C SER A 66 8.59 10.06 10.14
N ASN A 67 8.02 10.72 11.15
CA ASN A 67 8.31 10.45 12.56
C ASN A 67 7.47 9.29 13.12
N ILE A 68 6.42 8.87 12.41
CA ILE A 68 5.61 7.73 12.85
C ILE A 68 6.45 6.47 12.80
N THR A 69 6.67 5.90 13.98
CA THR A 69 7.23 4.57 14.09
C THR A 69 6.18 3.54 13.68
N ILE A 70 6.35 3.01 12.48
CA ILE A 70 5.62 1.84 11.99
C ILE A 70 6.33 0.55 12.39
N PHE A 71 5.66 -0.56 12.10
CA PHE A 71 6.09 -1.94 12.29
C PHE A 71 7.62 -2.15 12.48
N ARG A 72 8.02 -2.76 13.62
CA ARG A 72 9.43 -3.10 13.93
C ARG A 72 9.57 -4.61 14.18
N ASN A 73 9.88 -5.36 13.13
CA ASN A 73 10.48 -6.70 13.25
C ASN A 73 11.82 -6.56 14.02
N LYS A 74 12.29 -7.63 14.68
CA LYS A 74 13.68 -7.72 15.14
C LYS A 74 14.69 -7.60 13.99
N SER A 75 14.29 -7.96 12.76
CA SER A 75 15.12 -7.79 11.56
C SER A 75 15.18 -6.32 11.14
N ILE A 76 16.33 -5.68 11.40
CA ILE A 76 16.64 -4.32 10.94
C ILE A 76 16.55 -4.24 9.41
N VAL A 77 17.02 -5.29 8.71
CA VAL A 77 16.99 -5.36 7.24
C VAL A 77 15.55 -5.37 6.72
N PHE A 78 14.68 -6.17 7.33
CA PHE A 78 13.26 -6.21 6.96
C PHE A 78 12.60 -4.85 7.15
N ASN A 79 12.79 -4.20 8.31
CA ASN A 79 12.17 -2.90 8.57
C ASN A 79 12.63 -1.83 7.58
N ARG A 80 13.93 -1.83 7.26
CA ARG A 80 14.49 -0.90 6.27
C ARG A 80 13.85 -1.13 4.91
N TYR A 81 13.66 -2.39 4.51
CA TYR A 81 13.02 -2.69 3.25
C TYR A 81 11.55 -2.30 3.23
N TYR A 82 10.81 -2.73 4.25
CA TYR A 82 9.39 -2.51 4.38
C TYR A 82 9.01 -1.03 4.26
N ILE A 83 9.82 -0.13 4.83
CA ILE A 83 9.62 1.32 4.73
C ILE A 83 9.86 1.86 3.31
N HIS A 84 10.78 1.26 2.55
CA HIS A 84 11.25 1.79 1.27
C HIS A 84 10.71 1.05 0.05
N THR A 85 9.97 -0.05 0.23
CA THR A 85 9.38 -0.81 -0.87
C THR A 85 8.16 -0.12 -1.45
N LEU A 86 7.99 -0.22 -2.77
CA LEU A 86 6.76 0.20 -3.45
C LEU A 86 5.57 -0.72 -3.13
N TRP A 87 5.83 -1.92 -2.61
CA TRP A 87 4.83 -2.95 -2.37
C TRP A 87 4.17 -2.90 -1.00
N ARG A 88 4.53 -1.94 -0.15
CA ARG A 88 4.14 -1.97 1.27
C ARG A 88 2.63 -2.12 1.46
N PHE A 89 1.84 -1.33 0.73
CA PHE A 89 0.38 -1.39 0.82
C PHE A 89 -0.22 -2.55 0.04
N ASP A 90 0.39 -3.00 -1.05
CA ASP A 90 0.02 -4.26 -1.72
C ASP A 90 0.08 -5.45 -0.73
N LEU A 91 1.17 -5.54 0.05
CA LEU A 91 1.36 -6.58 1.07
C LEU A 91 0.32 -6.50 2.21
N ILE A 92 -0.04 -5.28 2.62
CA ILE A 92 -1.08 -5.04 3.62
C ILE A 92 -2.42 -5.54 3.08
N CYS A 93 -2.80 -5.13 1.87
CA CYS A 93 -4.06 -5.52 1.22
C CYS A 93 -4.14 -7.05 1.05
N ASP A 94 -3.07 -7.70 0.60
CA ASP A 94 -3.01 -9.17 0.49
C ASP A 94 -3.18 -9.87 1.84
N TYR A 95 -2.58 -9.33 2.91
CA TYR A 95 -2.76 -9.86 4.25
C TYR A 95 -4.21 -9.73 4.73
N LEU A 96 -4.81 -8.55 4.58
CA LEU A 96 -6.21 -8.30 4.98
C LEU A 96 -7.17 -9.23 4.22
N ASN A 97 -6.98 -9.39 2.91
CA ASN A 97 -7.72 -10.33 2.07
C ASN A 97 -7.61 -11.77 2.58
N ARG A 98 -6.38 -12.27 2.81
CA ARG A 98 -6.15 -13.65 3.28
C ARG A 98 -6.78 -13.94 4.64
N LYS A 99 -6.87 -12.92 5.50
CA LYS A 99 -7.49 -13.03 6.82
C LYS A 99 -8.99 -12.74 6.82
N ASN A 100 -9.56 -12.36 5.67
CA ASN A 100 -10.94 -11.88 5.55
C ASN A 100 -11.23 -10.75 6.56
N ILE A 101 -10.28 -9.81 6.69
CA ILE A 101 -10.45 -8.64 7.56
C ILE A 101 -11.03 -7.52 6.71
N ASP A 102 -12.21 -7.04 7.09
CA ASP A 102 -12.89 -5.90 6.50
C ASP A 102 -13.48 -4.99 7.60
N ASP A 103 -14.28 -3.99 7.23
CA ASP A 103 -14.94 -3.02 8.13
C ASP A 103 -14.00 -2.22 9.06
N LEU A 104 -12.77 -1.96 8.63
CA LEU A 104 -11.80 -1.21 9.44
C LEU A 104 -12.17 0.28 9.55
N ASN A 105 -12.16 0.83 10.76
CA ASN A 105 -12.45 2.25 10.97
C ASN A 105 -11.19 3.12 10.80
N VAL A 106 -10.70 3.25 9.56
CA VAL A 106 -9.50 4.04 9.21
C VAL A 106 -9.77 5.19 8.22
N GLY A 107 -11.05 5.47 7.94
CA GLY A 107 -11.47 6.45 6.93
C GLY A 107 -10.95 7.88 7.19
N GLU A 108 -10.90 8.32 8.45
CA GLU A 108 -10.35 9.63 8.80
C GLU A 108 -8.88 9.78 8.40
N GLN A 109 -8.07 8.75 8.65
CA GLN A 109 -6.63 8.76 8.31
C GLN A 109 -6.43 8.72 6.80
N LEU A 110 -7.25 7.96 6.07
CA LEU A 110 -7.23 7.95 4.60
C LEU A 110 -7.60 9.31 4.02
N ASN A 111 -8.67 9.94 4.51
CA ASN A 111 -9.09 11.25 4.02
C ASN A 111 -8.04 12.33 4.31
N ALA A 112 -7.45 12.34 5.51
CA ALA A 112 -6.36 13.27 5.84
C ALA A 112 -5.13 13.06 4.94
N THR A 113 -4.78 11.80 4.66
CA THR A 113 -3.68 11.47 3.75
C THR A 113 -3.97 11.95 2.33
N LEU A 114 -5.19 11.73 1.82
CA LEU A 114 -5.61 12.22 0.51
C LEU A 114 -5.51 13.75 0.42
N GLU A 115 -5.98 14.46 1.45
CA GLU A 115 -5.93 15.93 1.52
C GLU A 115 -4.49 16.45 1.56
N PHE A 116 -3.59 15.78 2.28
CA PHE A 116 -2.17 16.12 2.29
C PHE A 116 -1.55 16.03 0.89
N TYR A 117 -1.74 14.92 0.18
CA TYR A 117 -1.18 14.76 -1.17
C TYR A 117 -1.84 15.68 -2.19
N ALA A 118 -3.14 15.96 -2.03
CA ALA A 118 -3.86 16.93 -2.86
C ALA A 118 -3.27 18.34 -2.71
N ALA A 119 -3.03 18.79 -1.46
CA ALA A 119 -2.43 20.09 -1.17
C ALA A 119 -1.00 20.24 -1.74
N ASN A 120 -0.31 19.12 -1.95
CA ASN A 120 1.04 19.08 -2.51
C ASN A 120 1.09 18.80 -4.03
N ASN A 121 -0.05 18.76 -4.72
CA ASN A 121 -0.16 18.38 -6.15
C ASN A 121 0.45 17.02 -6.48
N GLN A 122 0.27 16.03 -5.58
CA GLN A 122 0.84 14.68 -5.69
C GLN A 122 -0.25 13.59 -5.54
N LEU A 123 -1.50 13.94 -5.86
CA LEU A 123 -2.66 13.04 -5.75
C LEU A 123 -2.45 11.73 -6.53
N ASP A 124 -1.85 11.80 -7.72
CA ASP A 124 -1.48 10.66 -8.57
C ASP A 124 -0.62 9.61 -7.83
N ARG A 125 0.21 10.06 -6.89
CA ARG A 125 1.14 9.18 -6.16
C ARG A 125 0.47 8.36 -5.06
N ILE A 126 -0.73 8.74 -4.63
CA ILE A 126 -1.41 8.13 -3.47
C ILE A 126 -2.75 7.47 -3.82
N MET A 127 -3.37 7.87 -4.94
CA MET A 127 -4.72 7.42 -5.30
C MET A 127 -4.85 5.90 -5.37
N ARG A 128 -3.87 5.20 -5.93
CA ARG A 128 -3.91 3.73 -6.01
C ARG A 128 -3.95 3.08 -4.63
N ILE A 129 -3.05 3.51 -3.72
CA ILE A 129 -2.99 2.98 -2.35
C ILE A 129 -4.33 3.19 -1.63
N ILE A 130 -4.91 4.38 -1.75
CA ILE A 130 -6.18 4.68 -1.08
C ILE A 130 -7.32 3.89 -1.72
N ALA A 131 -7.35 3.74 -3.05
CA ALA A 131 -8.36 2.97 -3.76
C ALA A 131 -8.36 1.48 -3.36
N GLU A 132 -7.18 0.85 -3.27
CA GLU A 132 -7.06 -0.54 -2.80
C GLU A 132 -7.55 -0.68 -1.35
N LEU A 133 -7.18 0.27 -0.47
CA LEU A 133 -7.59 0.23 0.93
C LEU A 133 -9.09 0.43 1.13
N LEU A 134 -9.80 1.12 0.22
CA LEU A 134 -11.25 1.36 0.33
C LEU A 134 -12.04 0.05 0.45
N SER A 135 -11.57 -1.04 -0.16
CA SER A 135 -12.22 -2.36 -0.08
C SER A 135 -12.26 -2.95 1.32
N PHE A 136 -11.41 -2.47 2.24
CA PHE A 136 -11.27 -3.01 3.61
C PHE A 136 -11.83 -2.10 4.69
N ILE A 137 -12.26 -0.88 4.35
CA ILE A 137 -12.74 0.08 5.34
C ILE A 137 -14.23 -0.01 5.58
N ARG A 138 -14.64 0.42 6.76
CA ARG A 138 -16.06 0.60 7.10
C ARG A 138 -16.75 1.52 6.10
N LYS A 139 -17.89 1.05 5.60
CA LYS A 139 -18.78 1.83 4.74
C LYS A 139 -19.49 2.90 5.56
N ASN A 140 -19.23 4.15 5.25
CA ASN A 140 -19.90 5.30 5.83
C ASN A 140 -19.73 6.53 4.92
N GLU A 141 -20.24 7.67 5.37
CA GLU A 141 -20.13 8.93 4.64
C GLU A 141 -18.67 9.32 4.32
N THR A 142 -17.72 8.97 5.20
CA THR A 142 -16.30 9.25 4.99
C THR A 142 -15.71 8.38 3.87
N SER A 143 -16.00 7.07 3.85
CA SER A 143 -15.53 6.19 2.78
C SER A 143 -16.11 6.57 1.41
N GLU A 144 -17.38 6.96 1.38
CA GLU A 144 -18.02 7.47 0.16
C GLU A 144 -17.42 8.80 -0.33
N LEU A 145 -17.10 9.71 0.59
CA LEU A 145 -16.44 10.97 0.25
C LEU A 145 -15.07 10.72 -0.37
N ILE A 146 -14.27 9.82 0.21
CA ILE A 146 -12.96 9.43 -0.33
C ILE A 146 -13.12 8.85 -1.73
N TYR A 147 -14.03 7.91 -1.92
CA TYR A 147 -14.32 7.32 -3.23
C TYR A 147 -14.62 8.40 -4.29
N LYS A 148 -15.52 9.35 -3.98
CA LYS A 148 -15.88 10.44 -4.89
C LYS A 148 -14.68 11.32 -5.23
N LYS A 149 -13.86 11.68 -4.23
CA LYS A 149 -12.64 12.48 -4.44
C LYS A 149 -11.64 11.77 -5.37
N ILE A 150 -11.44 10.46 -5.22
CA ILE A 150 -10.54 9.69 -6.09
C ILE A 150 -11.09 9.62 -7.51
N MET A 151 -12.37 9.30 -7.69
CA MET A 151 -13.02 9.26 -9.02
C MET A 151 -12.89 10.60 -9.75
N ASP A 152 -13.23 11.71 -9.08
CA ASP A 152 -13.11 13.04 -9.67
C ASP A 152 -11.67 13.38 -10.05
N SER A 153 -10.71 12.99 -9.21
CA SER A 153 -9.29 13.27 -9.43
C SER A 153 -8.72 12.43 -10.57
N TYR A 154 -9.09 11.14 -10.66
CA TYR A 154 -8.67 10.24 -11.73
C TYR A 154 -8.97 10.81 -13.12
N TYR A 155 -10.22 11.28 -13.33
CA TYR A 155 -10.63 11.85 -14.62
C TYR A 155 -10.01 13.22 -14.90
N LYS A 156 -9.87 14.07 -13.87
CA LYS A 156 -9.27 15.42 -14.03
C LYS A 156 -7.77 15.36 -14.33
N LEU A 157 -7.06 14.41 -13.73
CA LEU A 157 -5.61 14.27 -13.87
C LEU A 157 -5.20 13.40 -15.07
N HIS A 158 -6.16 12.88 -15.84
CA HIS A 158 -5.89 11.97 -16.97
C HIS A 158 -4.97 10.80 -16.59
N VAL A 159 -5.20 10.21 -15.41
CA VAL A 159 -4.37 9.10 -14.92
C VAL A 159 -4.51 7.89 -15.84
N GLU A 160 -3.38 7.32 -16.27
CA GLU A 160 -3.36 6.18 -17.19
C GLU A 160 -3.54 4.83 -16.47
N ASP A 161 -3.30 4.77 -15.16
CA ASP A 161 -3.36 3.54 -14.37
C ASP A 161 -4.80 3.06 -14.17
N LYS A 162 -5.27 2.22 -15.09
CA LYS A 162 -6.62 1.65 -15.07
C LYS A 162 -6.88 0.71 -13.88
N THR A 163 -5.84 0.27 -13.16
CA THR A 163 -6.05 -0.60 -11.98
C THR A 163 -6.82 0.11 -10.88
N ILE A 164 -6.64 1.43 -10.75
CA ILE A 164 -7.41 2.27 -9.82
C ILE A 164 -8.92 2.14 -10.07
N LEU A 165 -9.35 2.14 -11.33
CA LEU A 165 -10.77 1.97 -11.67
C LEU A 165 -11.29 0.58 -11.29
N LEU A 166 -10.47 -0.46 -11.45
CA LEU A 166 -10.86 -1.82 -11.04
C LEU A 166 -11.07 -1.91 -9.53
N GLU A 167 -10.17 -1.34 -8.72
CA GLU A 167 -10.30 -1.31 -7.26
C GLU A 167 -11.57 -0.55 -6.81
N LEU A 168 -11.84 0.59 -7.46
CA LEU A 168 -13.04 1.38 -7.19
C LEU A 168 -14.33 0.66 -7.62
N GLU A 169 -14.30 -0.11 -8.70
CA GLU A 169 -15.42 -0.96 -9.11
C GLU A 169 -15.70 -2.10 -8.11
N VAL A 170 -14.64 -2.71 -7.56
CA VAL A 170 -14.76 -3.73 -6.49
C VAL A 170 -15.41 -3.10 -5.26
N TYR A 171 -14.92 -1.96 -4.81
CA TYR A 171 -15.53 -1.21 -3.70
C TYR A 171 -17.00 -0.89 -3.99
N LYS A 172 -17.32 -0.40 -5.19
CA LYS A 172 -18.69 -0.06 -5.57
C LYS A 172 -19.62 -1.27 -5.53
N LYS A 173 -19.23 -2.40 -6.11
CA LYS A 173 -20.00 -3.65 -6.07
C LYS A 173 -20.22 -4.12 -4.64
N TYR A 174 -19.22 -3.96 -3.77
CA TYR A 174 -19.38 -4.29 -2.36
C TYR A 174 -20.41 -3.37 -1.67
N CYS A 175 -20.54 -2.12 -2.12
CA CYS A 175 -21.49 -1.15 -1.57
C CYS A 175 -22.92 -1.23 -2.16
N GLU A 176 -23.14 -2.00 -3.22
CA GLU A 176 -24.47 -2.24 -3.76
C GLU A 176 -25.25 -3.18 -2.82
N PRO A 177 -26.53 -2.87 -2.49
CA PRO A 177 -27.33 -3.63 -1.52
C PRO A 177 -27.74 -5.03 -1.99
#